data_AF-A0A483RGL7-F1
#
_entry.id   AF-A0A483RGL7-F1
#
_cell.length_a   1.000
_cell.length_b   1.000
_cell.length_c   1.000
_cell.angle_alpha   90.00
_cell.angle_beta   90.00
_cell.angle_gamma   90.00
#
_symmetry.space_group_name_H-M   'P 1'
#
loop_
_entity.id
_entity.type
_entity.pdbx_description
1 polymer ?
#
loop_
_entity_poly.entity_id
_entity_poly.type
_entity_poly.pdbx_seq_one_letter_code
_entity_poly.pdbx_strand_id
1 'polypeptide(L)'
;MDVSQLTPRRPYLLRAFYDWLLDNQLTPHLVVDVTLPGVLVPMEYARDGQIVLNIAPRAVGNLELANDEVRFNARFGGVPRNVSVPLAAVLAIYARENGAGTMFEPEAAYDEDVSSLNDDDVAPENESETVMSVIDGDKPDNHDDDPDDTPPPRGGRPALRVVK
;
A
#
# COMPACT_ATOMS: atom_id res chain seq x y z
N MET A 1 -16.46 6.34 -13.58
CA MET A 1 -16.34 5.48 -12.39
C MET A 1 -15.21 6.06 -11.59
N ASP A 2 -15.48 6.44 -10.34
CA ASP A 2 -14.43 6.93 -9.47
C ASP A 2 -13.46 5.78 -9.16
N VAL A 3 -12.16 6.06 -9.11
CA VAL A 3 -11.12 5.07 -8.81
C VAL A 3 -11.33 4.50 -7.40
N SER A 4 -11.91 5.28 -6.49
CA SER A 4 -12.26 4.85 -5.13
C SER A 4 -13.35 3.77 -5.05
N GLN A 5 -14.13 3.59 -6.13
CA GLN A 5 -15.20 2.58 -6.20
C GLN A 5 -14.74 1.25 -6.81
N LEU A 6 -13.49 1.15 -7.25
CA LEU A 6 -12.92 -0.06 -7.80
C LEU A 6 -12.36 -0.95 -6.69
N THR A 7 -12.30 -2.25 -6.96
CA THR A 7 -11.64 -3.20 -6.04
C THR A 7 -10.16 -2.86 -5.85
N PRO A 8 -9.57 -3.12 -4.68
CA PRO A 8 -8.17 -2.83 -4.43
C PRO A 8 -7.25 -3.57 -5.39
N ARG A 9 -6.19 -2.89 -5.82
CA ARG A 9 -5.23 -3.41 -6.81
C ARG A 9 -4.14 -4.27 -6.18
N ARG A 10 -3.84 -4.07 -4.88
CA ARG A 10 -2.79 -4.76 -4.12
C ARG A 10 -2.73 -6.28 -4.34
N PRO A 11 -3.82 -7.07 -4.22
CA PRO A 11 -3.73 -8.52 -4.45
C PRO A 11 -3.29 -8.89 -5.88
N TYR A 12 -3.66 -8.09 -6.87
CA TYR A 12 -3.27 -8.33 -8.27
C TYR A 12 -1.80 -7.99 -8.50
N LEU A 13 -1.34 -6.85 -7.97
CA LEU A 13 0.06 -6.46 -8.03
C LEU A 13 0.93 -7.47 -7.28
N LEU A 14 0.49 -7.96 -6.12
CA LEU A 14 1.19 -8.97 -5.35
C LEU A 14 1.49 -10.22 -6.18
N ARG A 15 0.48 -10.78 -6.86
CA ARG A 15 0.65 -11.94 -7.74
C ARG A 15 1.59 -11.63 -8.91
N ALA A 16 1.42 -10.46 -9.55
CA ALA A 16 2.28 -10.06 -10.66
C ALA A 16 3.77 -9.96 -10.24
N PHE A 17 4.07 -9.35 -9.09
CA PHE A 17 5.43 -9.28 -8.56
C PHE A 17 5.93 -10.65 -8.11
N TYR A 18 5.08 -11.47 -7.50
CA TYR A 18 5.44 -12.84 -7.12
C TYR A 18 5.92 -13.66 -8.32
N ASP A 19 5.12 -13.72 -9.38
CA ASP A 19 5.45 -14.45 -10.60
C ASP A 19 6.71 -13.87 -11.25
N TRP A 20 6.79 -12.55 -11.39
CA TRP A 20 7.96 -11.87 -11.94
C TRP A 20 9.25 -12.19 -11.16
N LEU A 21 9.19 -12.23 -9.83
CA LEU A 21 10.34 -12.59 -9.00
C LEU A 21 10.79 -14.04 -9.23
N LEU A 22 9.83 -14.98 -9.33
CA LEU A 22 10.14 -16.39 -9.58
C LEU A 22 10.70 -16.64 -10.99
N ASP A 23 10.15 -15.96 -11.99
CA ASP A 23 10.62 -16.01 -13.38
C ASP A 23 12.07 -15.52 -13.53
N ASN A 24 12.54 -14.70 -12.57
CA ASN A 24 13.92 -14.23 -12.49
C ASN A 24 14.77 -15.02 -11.47
N GLN A 25 14.28 -16.18 -11.00
CA GLN A 25 14.97 -17.07 -10.05
C GLN A 25 15.32 -16.38 -8.71
N LEU A 26 14.50 -15.42 -8.28
CA LEU A 26 14.66 -14.71 -7.01
C LEU A 26 13.80 -15.34 -5.90
N THR A 27 14.14 -15.06 -4.63
CA THR A 27 13.39 -15.58 -3.47
C THR A 27 12.40 -14.52 -2.95
N PRO A 28 11.09 -14.61 -3.25
CA PRO A 28 10.11 -13.63 -2.80
C PRO A 28 9.89 -13.68 -1.28
N HIS A 29 9.95 -12.50 -0.66
CA HIS A 29 9.65 -12.26 0.75
C HIS A 29 8.57 -11.18 0.88
N LEU A 30 7.64 -11.38 1.81
CA LEU A 30 6.66 -10.38 2.20
C LEU A 30 7.12 -9.64 3.43
N VAL A 31 6.86 -8.33 3.46
CA VAL A 31 6.85 -7.54 4.70
C VAL A 31 5.40 -7.39 5.12
N VAL A 32 5.11 -7.76 6.36
CA VAL A 32 3.76 -7.76 6.92
C VAL A 32 3.73 -6.93 8.20
N ASP A 33 2.72 -6.08 8.32
CA ASP A 33 2.37 -5.41 9.59
C ASP A 33 1.62 -6.40 10.48
N VAL A 34 2.17 -6.72 11.65
CA VAL A 34 1.55 -7.67 12.58
C VAL A 34 0.61 -7.01 13.59
N THR A 35 0.46 -5.69 13.53
CA THR A 35 -0.40 -4.93 14.44
C THR A 35 -1.84 -4.87 13.94
N LEU A 36 -2.07 -5.13 12.65
CA LEU A 36 -3.41 -5.12 12.08
C LEU A 36 -4.25 -6.35 12.48
N PRO A 37 -5.57 -6.19 12.64
CA PRO A 37 -6.47 -7.28 12.99
C PRO A 37 -6.48 -8.39 11.93
N GLY A 38 -6.71 -9.62 12.37
CA GLY A 38 -6.80 -10.79 11.48
C GLY A 38 -5.46 -11.38 11.04
N VAL A 39 -4.32 -10.75 11.37
CA VAL A 39 -2.99 -11.32 11.08
C VAL A 39 -2.71 -12.51 12.01
N LEU A 40 -2.52 -13.68 11.41
CA LEU A 40 -2.19 -14.93 12.10
C LEU A 40 -0.79 -15.38 11.71
N VAL A 41 0.18 -15.00 12.53
CA VAL A 41 1.60 -15.34 12.36
C VAL A 41 2.23 -15.73 13.70
N PRO A 42 3.35 -16.47 13.71
CA PRO A 42 4.16 -16.68 14.91
C PRO A 42 4.79 -15.37 15.41
N MET A 43 4.13 -14.69 16.34
CA MET A 43 4.53 -13.37 16.88
C MET A 43 5.92 -13.37 17.52
N GLU A 44 6.44 -14.52 17.93
CA GLU A 44 7.80 -14.66 18.46
C GLU A 44 8.90 -14.35 17.42
N TYR A 45 8.56 -14.33 16.12
CA TYR A 45 9.44 -13.94 15.02
C TYR A 45 9.21 -12.49 14.54
N ALA A 46 8.21 -11.79 15.07
CA ALA A 46 7.94 -10.40 14.72
C ALA A 46 8.92 -9.45 15.46
N ARG A 47 9.26 -8.33 14.82
CA ARG A 47 10.13 -7.26 15.33
C ARG A 47 9.55 -5.92 14.90
N ASP A 48 9.49 -4.98 15.85
CA ASP A 48 9.06 -3.60 15.59
C ASP A 48 7.70 -3.50 14.86
N GLY A 49 6.74 -4.35 15.26
CA GLY A 49 5.41 -4.39 14.64
C GLY A 49 5.36 -5.04 13.25
N GLN A 50 6.46 -5.63 12.78
CA GLN A 50 6.53 -6.26 11.46
C GLN A 50 7.05 -7.69 11.52
N ILE A 51 6.74 -8.46 10.47
CA ILE A 51 7.36 -9.77 10.23
C ILE A 51 7.70 -9.90 8.74
N VAL A 52 8.84 -10.53 8.47
CA VAL A 52 9.27 -10.86 7.11
C VAL A 52 9.03 -12.35 6.86
N LEU A 53 8.28 -12.67 5.82
CA LEU A 53 7.85 -14.03 5.49
C LEU A 53 8.39 -14.46 4.13
N ASN A 54 9.15 -15.55 4.09
CA ASN A 54 9.58 -16.16 2.83
C ASN A 54 8.42 -16.96 2.22
N ILE A 55 7.98 -16.57 1.02
CA ILE A 55 6.87 -17.22 0.30
C ILE A 55 7.33 -17.95 -0.96
N ALA A 56 8.63 -18.18 -1.13
CA ALA A 56 9.15 -18.97 -2.25
C ALA A 56 8.61 -20.42 -2.18
N PRO A 57 8.34 -21.09 -3.31
CA PRO A 57 7.72 -22.42 -3.35
C PRO A 57 8.40 -23.48 -2.47
N ARG A 58 9.71 -23.36 -2.26
CA ARG A 58 10.50 -24.28 -1.41
C ARG A 58 10.33 -24.07 0.10
N ALA A 59 9.82 -22.93 0.53
CA ALA A 59 9.72 -22.52 1.93
C ALA A 59 8.31 -22.70 2.50
N VAL A 60 7.30 -22.82 1.62
CA VAL A 60 5.89 -22.84 1.99
C VAL A 60 5.16 -24.01 1.34
N GLY A 61 4.05 -24.44 1.94
CA GLY A 61 3.12 -25.41 1.37
C GLY A 61 1.70 -24.86 1.36
N ASN A 62 0.92 -25.22 0.32
CA ASN A 62 -0.44 -24.70 0.09
C ASN A 62 -0.48 -23.17 0.10
N LEU A 63 0.41 -22.53 -0.67
CA LEU A 63 0.40 -21.09 -0.83
C LEU A 63 -0.82 -20.66 -1.63
N GLU A 64 -1.61 -19.76 -1.05
CA GLU A 64 -2.76 -19.12 -1.65
C GLU A 64 -2.54 -17.60 -1.61
N LEU A 65 -2.45 -16.98 -2.78
CA LEU A 65 -2.40 -15.53 -2.95
C LEU A 65 -3.79 -15.05 -3.38
N ALA A 66 -4.75 -15.03 -2.45
CA ALA A 66 -6.13 -14.66 -2.74
C ALA A 66 -6.33 -13.13 -2.78
N ASN A 67 -7.56 -12.66 -2.93
CA ASN A 67 -7.86 -11.22 -2.99
C ASN A 67 -8.01 -10.59 -1.60
N ASP A 68 -8.45 -11.38 -0.65
CA ASP A 68 -8.76 -11.06 0.74
C ASP A 68 -7.54 -11.26 1.65
N GLU A 69 -6.86 -12.41 1.53
CA GLU A 69 -5.69 -12.72 2.33
C GLU A 69 -4.67 -13.63 1.62
N VAL A 70 -3.45 -13.66 2.17
CA VAL A 70 -2.40 -14.60 1.84
C VAL A 70 -2.39 -15.72 2.88
N ARG A 71 -2.53 -16.97 2.43
CA ARG A 71 -2.49 -18.15 3.30
C ARG A 71 -1.40 -19.11 2.89
N PHE A 72 -0.72 -19.72 3.85
CA PHE A 72 0.21 -20.82 3.59
C PHE A 72 0.59 -21.55 4.88
N ASN A 73 1.26 -22.70 4.71
CA ASN A 73 1.88 -23.44 5.80
C ASN A 73 3.40 -23.33 5.69
N ALA A 74 4.08 -23.07 6.80
CA ALA A 74 5.55 -23.00 6.83
C ALA A 74 6.10 -23.57 8.14
N ARG A 75 7.42 -23.77 8.20
CA ARG A 75 8.10 -24.20 9.41
C ARG A 75 8.84 -23.04 10.05
N PHE A 76 8.55 -22.78 11.32
CA PHE A 76 9.21 -21.79 12.15
C PHE A 76 9.96 -22.52 13.25
N GLY A 77 11.29 -22.43 13.26
CA GLY A 77 12.11 -23.21 14.20
C GLY A 77 11.91 -24.73 14.07
N GLY A 78 11.56 -25.21 12.87
CA GLY A 78 11.24 -26.63 12.61
C GLY A 78 9.80 -27.03 12.93
N VAL A 79 9.03 -26.20 13.63
CA VAL A 79 7.63 -26.46 13.98
C VAL A 79 6.72 -25.98 12.85
N PRO A 80 5.82 -26.84 12.30
CA PRO A 80 4.86 -26.42 11.29
C PRO A 80 3.83 -25.45 11.89
N ARG A 81 3.55 -24.37 11.16
CA ARG A 81 2.56 -23.34 11.51
C ARG A 81 1.76 -22.98 10.26
N ASN A 82 0.50 -22.67 10.47
CA ASN A 82 -0.35 -22.06 9.45
C ASN A 82 -0.24 -20.55 9.58
N VAL A 83 -0.19 -19.86 8.44
CA VAL A 83 -0.07 -18.41 8.34
C VAL A 83 -1.27 -17.89 7.55
N SER A 84 -1.90 -16.83 8.06
CA SER A 84 -2.98 -16.09 7.39
C SER A 84 -2.68 -14.60 7.53
N VAL A 85 -2.64 -13.89 6.42
CA VAL A 85 -2.31 -12.46 6.38
C VAL A 85 -3.31 -11.72 5.51
N PRO A 86 -4.21 -10.91 6.08
CA PRO A 86 -5.08 -10.02 5.30
C PRO A 86 -4.27 -9.14 4.35
N LEU A 87 -4.78 -8.88 3.14
CA LEU A 87 -4.06 -8.05 2.16
C LEU A 87 -3.80 -6.62 2.67
N ALA A 88 -4.64 -6.12 3.56
CA ALA A 88 -4.44 -4.85 4.26
C ALA A 88 -3.09 -4.78 4.99
N ALA A 89 -2.64 -5.91 5.55
CA ALA A 89 -1.41 -6.03 6.35
C ALA A 89 -0.15 -6.28 5.52
N VAL A 90 -0.27 -6.55 4.21
CA VAL A 90 0.90 -6.75 3.35
C VAL A 90 1.46 -5.39 2.92
N LEU A 91 2.62 -5.02 3.48
CA LEU A 91 3.28 -3.74 3.22
C LEU A 91 4.11 -3.75 1.94
N ALA A 92 4.82 -4.86 1.68
CA ALA A 92 5.72 -4.97 0.54
C ALA A 92 5.96 -6.41 0.11
N ILE A 93 6.44 -6.59 -1.13
CA ILE A 93 7.02 -7.83 -1.64
C ILE A 93 8.38 -7.53 -2.26
N TYR A 94 9.41 -8.31 -1.92
CA TYR A 94 10.76 -8.11 -2.46
C TYR A 94 11.57 -9.41 -2.55
N ALA A 95 12.61 -9.39 -3.37
CA ALA A 95 13.62 -10.43 -3.49
C ALA A 95 14.64 -10.32 -2.37
N ARG A 96 14.90 -11.44 -1.69
CA ARG A 96 15.92 -11.53 -0.64
C ARG A 96 17.32 -11.12 -1.12
N GLU A 97 17.63 -11.42 -2.37
CA GLU A 97 18.98 -11.37 -2.92
C GLU A 97 19.45 -9.93 -3.20
N ASN A 98 18.55 -9.09 -3.70
CA ASN A 98 18.89 -7.78 -4.24
C ASN A 98 17.86 -6.68 -3.93
N GLY A 99 16.80 -7.00 -3.17
CA GLY A 99 15.75 -6.05 -2.81
C GLY A 99 14.80 -5.68 -3.96
N ALA A 100 14.88 -6.33 -5.13
CA ALA A 100 13.97 -6.07 -6.24
C ALA A 100 12.52 -6.39 -5.83
N GLY A 101 11.58 -5.49 -6.12
CA GLY A 101 10.21 -5.64 -5.67
C GLY A 101 9.47 -4.31 -5.60
N THR A 102 8.47 -4.24 -4.73
CA THR A 102 7.67 -3.03 -4.52
C THR A 102 7.17 -2.92 -3.09
N MET A 103 6.98 -1.67 -2.64
CA MET A 103 6.17 -1.33 -1.48
C MET A 103 4.78 -0.96 -1.98
N PHE A 104 3.74 -1.50 -1.34
CA PHE A 104 2.38 -1.22 -1.77
C PHE A 104 1.92 0.15 -1.29
N GLU A 105 1.29 0.88 -2.20
CA GLU A 105 0.65 2.15 -1.86
C GLU A 105 -0.57 1.91 -0.94
N PRO A 106 -0.89 2.87 -0.07
CA PRO A 106 -2.18 2.91 0.62
C PRO A 106 -3.34 2.89 -0.38
N GLU A 107 -4.41 2.18 -0.04
CA GLU A 107 -5.64 2.15 -0.84
C GLU A 107 -6.82 2.39 0.08
N ALA A 108 -7.78 3.22 -0.35
CA ALA A 108 -8.95 3.59 0.44
C ALA A 108 -9.71 2.38 1.03
N ALA A 109 -9.75 1.26 0.30
CA ALA A 109 -10.36 0.01 0.75
C ALA A 109 -9.73 -0.60 2.02
N TYR A 110 -8.56 -0.11 2.44
CA TYR A 110 -7.84 -0.56 3.63
C TYR A 110 -7.66 0.57 4.67
N ASP A 111 -8.05 1.80 4.34
CA ASP A 111 -7.94 2.96 5.24
C ASP A 111 -9.16 3.07 6.19
N GLU A 112 -10.33 2.52 5.79
CA GLU A 112 -11.59 2.62 6.55
C GLU A 112 -11.62 1.72 7.81
N ASP A 113 -10.86 0.62 7.83
CA ASP A 113 -10.77 -0.27 9.00
C ASP A 113 -9.97 0.35 10.18
N VAL A 114 -9.25 1.45 9.94
CA VAL A 114 -8.45 2.15 10.96
C VAL A 114 -9.23 3.28 11.64
N SER A 115 -10.28 3.79 10.99
CA SER A 115 -11.06 4.94 11.47
C SER A 115 -12.29 4.56 12.30
N SER A 116 -12.77 3.32 12.18
CA SER A 116 -13.90 2.79 12.95
C SER A 116 -13.56 2.37 14.39
N LEU A 117 -12.30 2.53 14.82
CA LEU A 117 -11.84 2.23 16.19
C LEU A 117 -11.70 3.48 17.08
N ASN A 118 -12.06 4.67 16.60
CA ASN A 118 -11.91 5.94 17.33
C ASN A 118 -13.23 6.59 17.76
N ASP A 119 -14.37 5.90 17.70
CA ASP A 119 -15.69 6.48 18.04
C ASP A 119 -16.26 5.95 19.37
N ASP A 120 -15.40 5.85 20.40
CA ASP A 120 -15.85 5.72 21.80
C ASP A 120 -15.09 6.73 22.69
N ASP A 121 -15.74 7.88 22.88
CA ASP A 121 -15.90 8.64 24.12
C ASP A 121 -14.68 9.34 24.80
N VAL A 122 -14.73 10.68 24.78
CA VAL A 122 -14.79 11.62 25.92
C VAL A 122 -13.96 12.88 25.67
N ALA A 123 -14.65 14.00 25.43
CA ALA A 123 -14.09 15.35 25.57
C ALA A 123 -13.72 15.62 27.04
N PRO A 124 -12.66 16.40 27.29
CA PRO A 124 -12.98 17.67 27.94
C PRO A 124 -12.22 18.87 27.33
N GLU A 125 -12.95 19.97 27.32
CA GLU A 125 -12.47 21.33 27.15
C GLU A 125 -11.44 21.68 28.25
N ASN A 126 -10.32 22.28 27.89
CA ASN A 126 -9.86 23.46 28.62
C ASN A 126 -8.83 24.32 27.88
N GLU A 127 -8.98 25.60 28.15
CA GLU A 127 -8.44 26.77 27.50
C GLU A 127 -6.92 26.94 27.71
N SER A 128 -6.24 27.52 26.72
CA SER A 128 -5.27 28.58 27.01
C SER A 128 -5.11 29.48 25.79
N GLU A 129 -5.57 30.71 25.98
CA GLU A 129 -5.24 31.88 25.19
C GLU A 129 -3.72 32.04 25.02
N THR A 130 -3.28 32.49 23.85
CA THR A 130 -2.24 33.52 23.75
C THR A 130 -2.48 34.34 22.47
N VAL A 131 -2.90 35.58 22.69
CA VAL A 131 -2.94 36.71 21.75
C VAL A 131 -1.54 37.31 21.54
N MET A 132 -1.22 37.72 20.31
CA MET A 132 -0.45 38.91 19.88
C MET A 132 -0.16 38.79 18.37
N SER A 133 -0.17 39.80 17.50
CA SER A 133 -0.57 41.21 17.51
C SER A 133 -0.48 41.69 16.04
N VAL A 134 -1.39 42.56 15.61
CA VAL A 134 -1.49 43.21 14.28
C VAL A 134 -0.46 44.34 14.06
N ILE A 135 -0.09 44.60 12.78
CA ILE A 135 0.25 45.87 12.07
C ILE A 135 0.93 45.45 10.73
N ASP A 136 0.35 45.51 9.52
CA ASP A 136 -0.21 46.57 8.64
C ASP A 136 0.83 47.48 7.93
N GLY A 137 0.73 47.61 6.60
CA GLY A 137 1.35 48.71 5.85
C GLY A 137 2.02 48.45 4.47
N ASP A 138 1.18 48.41 3.42
CA ASP A 138 1.28 49.18 2.15
C ASP A 138 2.14 48.77 0.91
N LYS A 139 1.54 49.07 -0.27
CA LYS A 139 1.77 48.77 -1.71
C LYS A 139 2.89 49.65 -2.37
N PRO A 140 3.26 49.64 -3.70
CA PRO A 140 2.44 49.43 -4.91
C PRO A 140 3.11 48.70 -6.13
N ASP A 141 2.42 48.80 -7.27
CA ASP A 141 2.42 48.03 -8.53
C ASP A 141 3.66 48.14 -9.45
N ASN A 142 3.82 47.18 -10.39
CA ASN A 142 4.13 47.49 -11.79
C ASN A 142 3.80 46.34 -12.77
N HIS A 143 3.20 46.75 -13.89
CA HIS A 143 2.85 46.00 -15.10
C HIS A 143 4.06 45.36 -15.80
N ASP A 144 3.83 44.28 -16.56
CA ASP A 144 3.93 44.32 -18.03
C ASP A 144 3.32 43.07 -18.69
N ASP A 145 2.52 43.34 -19.72
CA ASP A 145 1.91 42.44 -20.71
C ASP A 145 2.98 41.76 -21.57
N ASP A 146 2.77 40.48 -21.93
CA ASP A 146 3.00 40.02 -23.32
C ASP A 146 2.19 38.73 -23.64
N PRO A 147 1.38 38.70 -24.72
CA PRO A 147 0.64 37.53 -25.18
C PRO A 147 1.16 37.01 -26.54
N ASP A 148 1.69 35.79 -26.60
CA ASP A 148 1.72 34.86 -27.76
C ASP A 148 2.44 33.56 -27.28
N ASP A 149 2.16 32.33 -27.68
CA ASP A 149 1.79 31.83 -29.00
C ASP A 149 1.23 30.38 -28.87
N THR A 150 0.21 30.12 -29.68
CA THR A 150 -0.58 28.90 -30.02
C THR A 150 0.01 27.49 -29.80
N PRO A 151 -0.78 26.47 -29.37
CA PRO A 151 -0.38 25.04 -29.41
C PRO A 151 -0.64 24.38 -30.79
N PRO A 152 0.19 23.40 -31.23
CA PRO A 152 0.07 22.77 -32.56
C PRO A 152 -1.07 21.72 -32.62
N PRO A 153 -1.53 21.32 -33.83
CA PRO A 153 -2.74 20.53 -34.01
C PRO A 153 -2.56 19.08 -33.56
N ARG A 154 -3.54 18.56 -32.81
CA ARG A 154 -3.62 17.16 -32.38
C ARG A 154 -3.78 16.23 -33.59
N GLY A 155 -2.68 15.59 -33.98
CA GLY A 155 -2.70 14.44 -34.89
C GLY A 155 -3.56 13.32 -34.31
N GLY A 156 -4.54 12.85 -35.09
CA GLY A 156 -5.47 11.80 -34.73
C GLY A 156 -4.75 10.49 -34.38
N ARG A 157 -4.80 10.10 -33.12
CA ARG A 157 -4.32 8.78 -32.69
C ARG A 157 -5.24 7.71 -33.29
N PRO A 158 -4.70 6.64 -33.90
CA PRO A 158 -5.51 5.52 -34.34
C PRO A 158 -6.24 4.92 -33.13
N ALA A 159 -7.57 4.83 -33.21
CA ALA A 159 -8.38 4.18 -32.19
C ALA A 159 -8.50 2.69 -32.50
N LEU A 160 -8.06 1.85 -31.56
CA LEU A 160 -8.27 0.41 -31.61
C LEU A 160 -9.78 0.13 -31.65
N ARG A 161 -10.26 -0.63 -32.64
CA ARG A 161 -11.64 -1.11 -32.70
C ARG A 161 -11.66 -2.62 -32.51
N VAL A 162 -12.55 -3.09 -31.65
CA VAL A 162 -12.81 -4.52 -31.46
C VAL A 162 -13.43 -5.06 -32.74
N VAL A 163 -12.78 -6.04 -33.36
CA VAL A 163 -13.36 -6.80 -34.48
C VAL A 163 -14.31 -7.82 -33.87
N LYS A 164 -15.56 -7.85 -34.35
CA LYS A 164 -16.61 -8.77 -33.91
C LYS A 164 -16.48 -10.12 -34.59
#